data_AF-A0A1H8XKA2-F1
#
_entry.id   AF-A0A1H8XKA2-F1
#
_cell.length_a   1.000
_cell.length_b   1.000
_cell.length_c   1.000
_cell.angle_alpha   90.00
_cell.angle_beta   90.00
_cell.angle_gamma   90.00
#
_symmetry.space_group_name_H-M   'P 1'
#
loop_
_entity.id
_entity.type
_entity.pdbx_description
1 polymer ?
#
loop_
_entity_poly.entity_id
_entity_poly.type
_entity_poly.pdbx_seq_one_letter_code
_entity_poly.pdbx_strand_id
1 'polypeptide(L)' 'MATSQNQKAYVTDMERDLTFFGSVKSLTEHNGILTICMSEAAVYEYSSSNYLYQEVEISFSRPKSVIHIEEA' A
#
# COMPACT_ATOMS: atom_id res chain seq x y z
N MET A 1 -21.76 5.10 -2.15
CA MET A 1 -21.11 5.65 -3.36
C MET A 1 -19.70 5.10 -3.37
N ALA A 2 -19.37 4.22 -4.31
CA ALA A 2 -18.01 3.70 -4.46
C ALA A 2 -17.29 4.61 -5.45
N THR A 3 -16.38 5.46 -4.94
CA THR A 3 -15.51 6.27 -5.78
C THR A 3 -14.44 5.37 -6.36
N SER A 4 -14.68 4.87 -7.57
CA SER A 4 -13.66 4.29 -8.43
C SER A 4 -12.71 5.39 -8.89
N GLN A 5 -11.75 5.77 -8.04
CA GLN A 5 -10.57 6.48 -8.46
C GLN A 5 -9.39 5.52 -8.34
N ASN A 6 -8.88 5.07 -9.49
CA ASN A 6 -7.56 4.44 -9.61
C ASN A 6 -6.49 5.50 -9.29
N GLN A 7 -6.43 5.95 -8.03
CA GLN A 7 -5.35 6.81 -7.57
C GLN A 7 -4.14 5.93 -7.29
N LYS A 8 -2.99 6.36 -7.83
CA LYS A 8 -1.71 5.80 -7.42
C LYS A 8 -1.37 6.36 -6.04
N ALA A 9 -0.83 5.51 -5.19
CA ALA A 9 -0.41 5.89 -3.86
C ALA A 9 0.89 5.19 -3.50
N TYR A 10 1.66 5.83 -2.61
CA TYR A 10 2.70 5.19 -1.84
C TYR A 10 2.09 4.71 -0.53
N VAL A 11 2.20 3.42 -0.25
CA VAL A 11 1.79 2.83 1.02
C VAL A 11 3.04 2.29 1.70
N THR A 12 3.38 2.81 2.87
CA THR A 12 4.59 2.41 3.61
C THR A 12 4.20 1.65 4.86
N ASP A 13 4.78 0.46 5.03
CA ASP A 13 4.73 -0.37 6.23
C ASP A 13 5.98 -0.12 7.06
N MET A 14 5.84 0.72 8.09
CA MET A 14 6.96 1.21 8.92
C MET A 14 7.62 0.12 9.76
N GLU A 15 6.92 -0.98 10.05
CA GLU A 15 7.49 -2.11 10.80
C GLU A 15 8.31 -3.04 9.90
N ARG A 16 7.96 -3.12 8.62
CA ARG A 16 8.61 -4.02 7.66
C ARG A 16 9.67 -3.35 6.80
N ASP A 17 9.82 -2.03 6.91
CA ASP A 17 10.71 -1.24 6.06
C ASP A 17 10.39 -1.42 4.56
N LEU A 18 9.10 -1.43 4.21
CA LEU A 18 8.63 -1.62 2.83
C LEU A 18 7.71 -0.48 2.38
N THR A 19 7.90 -0.05 1.13
CA THR A 19 7.00 0.88 0.44
C THR A 19 6.41 0.22 -0.80
N PHE A 20 5.09 0.27 -0.92
CA PHE A 20 4.30 -0.21 -2.06
C PHE A 20 3.86 0.99 -2.89
N PHE A 21 4.17 1.00 -4.18
CA PHE A 21 3.69 2.02 -5.12
C PHE A 21 2.83 1.36 -6.18
N GLY A 22 1.59 1.82 -6.33
CA GLY A 22 0.65 1.24 -7.28
C GLY A 22 -0.73 1.86 -7.17
N SER A 23 -1.68 1.35 -7.96
CA SER A 23 -3.05 1.84 -7.94
C SER A 23 -3.84 1.20 -6.80
N VAL A 24 -4.45 1.99 -5.93
CA VAL A 24 -5.28 1.46 -4.83
C VAL A 24 -6.63 0.99 -5.39
N LYS A 25 -6.90 -0.31 -5.30
CA LYS A 25 -8.19 -0.89 -5.71
C LYS A 25 -9.21 -0.84 -4.59
N SER A 26 -8.78 -1.10 -3.36
CA SER A 26 -9.61 -1.02 -2.18
C SER A 26 -8.78 -0.75 -0.94
N LEU A 27 -9.40 -0.03 -0.01
CA LEU A 27 -8.86 0.26 1.31
C LEU A 27 -10.00 0.15 2.33
N THR A 28 -9.88 -0.78 3.25
CA THR A 28 -10.89 -1.02 4.30
C THR A 28 -10.24 -1.01 5.67
N GLU A 29 -10.97 -0.49 6.66
CA GLU A 29 -10.54 -0.45 8.06
C GLU A 29 -11.52 -1.24 8.91
N HIS A 30 -11.03 -2.16 9.71
CA HIS A 30 -11.83 -2.89 10.70
C HIS A 30 -11.02 -3.14 11.96
N ASN A 31 -11.53 -2.71 13.11
CA ASN A 31 -10.88 -2.83 14.42
C ASN A 31 -9.42 -2.33 14.44
N GLY A 32 -9.14 -1.20 13.78
CA GLY A 32 -7.81 -0.59 13.72
C GLY A 32 -6.82 -1.32 12.79
N ILE A 33 -7.25 -2.36 12.07
CA ILE A 33 -6.50 -3.01 11.01
C ILE A 33 -6.94 -2.44 9.66
N LEU A 34 -6.00 -1.91 8.91
CA LEU A 34 -6.17 -1.57 7.50
C LEU A 34 -5.91 -2.80 6.64
N THR A 35 -6.79 -3.05 5.67
CA THR A 35 -6.57 -4.00 4.58
C THR A 35 -6.56 -3.23 3.28
N ILE A 36 -5.48 -3.39 2.52
CA ILE A 36 -5.19 -2.60 1.32
C ILE A 36 -4.96 -3.57 0.17
N CYS A 37 -5.67 -3.35 -0.93
CA CYS A 37 -5.45 -4.04 -2.19
C CYS A 37 -4.97 -3.06 -3.25
N MET A 38 -3.84 -3.36 -3.87
CA MET A 38 -3.21 -2.54 -4.90
C MET A 38 -2.99 -3.36 -6.18
N SER A 39 -3.17 -2.72 -7.33
CA SER A 39 -2.78 -3.28 -8.63
C SER A 39 -1.54 -2.57 -9.20
N GLU A 40 -0.79 -3.30 -10.03
CA GLU A 40 0.48 -2.84 -10.61
C GLU A 40 1.44 -2.34 -9.51
N ALA A 41 1.55 -3.12 -8.43
CA ALA A 41 2.24 -2.71 -7.22
C ALA A 41 3.73 -3.05 -7.32
N ALA A 42 4.55 -2.01 -7.41
CA ALA A 42 6.00 -2.09 -7.24
C ALA A 42 6.36 -1.97 -5.76
N VAL A 43 7.24 -2.84 -5.28
CA VAL A 43 7.66 -2.91 -3.87
C VAL A 43 9.11 -2.48 -3.75
N TYR A 44 9.37 -1.61 -2.78
CA TYR A 44 10.66 -1.03 -2.49
C TYR A 44 11.01 -1.24 -1.01
N GLU A 45 12.30 -1.28 -0.70
CA GLU A 45 12.78 -1.03 0.67
C GLU A 45 12.53 0.45 1.02
N TYR A 46 11.92 0.72 2.17
CA TYR A 46 11.61 2.09 2.58
C TYR A 46 12.89 2.88 2.91
N SER A 47 13.81 2.31 3.67
CA SER A 47 15.05 2.97 4.10
C SER A 47 15.99 3.37 2.95
N SER A 48 16.07 2.55 1.90
CA SER A 48 17.04 2.70 0.81
C SER A 48 16.39 3.12 -0.53
N SER A 49 15.06 3.03 -0.64
CA SER A 49 14.32 3.15 -1.92
C SER A 49 14.76 2.14 -2.99
N ASN A 50 15.41 1.04 -2.59
CA ASN A 50 15.79 -0.02 -3.53
C ASN A 50 14.54 -0.75 -4.01
N TYR A 51 14.41 -0.89 -5.33
CA TYR A 51 13.39 -1.75 -5.92
C TYR A 51 13.64 -3.22 -5.57
N LEU A 52 12.60 -3.91 -5.11
CA LEU A 52 12.65 -5.33 -4.77
C LEU A 52 12.01 -6.18 -5.87
N TYR A 53 10.72 -5.94 -6.13
CA TYR A 53 9.93 -6.69 -7.11
C TYR A 53 8.63 -5.94 -7.46
N GLN A 54 7.89 -6.45 -8.43
CA GLN A 54 6.60 -5.91 -8.84
C GLN A 54 5.59 -7.05 -9.03
N GLU A 55 4.37 -6.83 -8.58
CA GLU A 55 3.26 -7.75 -8.72
C GLU A 55 2.08 -7.11 -9.43
N VAL A 56 1.30 -7.92 -10.14
CA VAL A 56 0.07 -7.45 -10.81
C VAL A 56 -0.97 -7.02 -9.78
N GLU A 57 -1.04 -7.73 -8.65
CA GLU A 57 -1.93 -7.42 -7.55
C GLU A 57 -1.31 -7.85 -6.21
N ILE A 58 -1.38 -6.98 -5.21
CA ILE A 58 -0.95 -7.25 -3.83
C ILE A 58 -2.08 -6.89 -2.88
N SER A 59 -2.31 -7.74 -1.89
CA SER A 59 -3.22 -7.48 -0.78
C SER A 59 -2.52 -7.76 0.54
N PHE A 60 -2.63 -6.83 1.49
CA PHE A 60 -2.07 -7.00 2.83
C PHE A 60 -2.90 -6.30 3.89
N SER A 61 -2.79 -6.82 5.12
CA SER A 61 -3.45 -6.26 6.30
C SER A 61 -2.45 -5.92 7.40
N ARG A 62 -2.55 -4.72 7.96
CA ARG A 62 -1.66 -4.21 9.02
C ARG A 62 -2.39 -3.28 9.98
N PRO A 63 -1.90 -3.11 11.22
CA PRO A 63 -2.36 -2.05 12.10
C PRO A 63 -2.26 -0.68 11.41
N LYS A 64 -3.31 0.14 11.50
CA LYS A 64 -3.32 1.49 10.94
C LYS A 64 -2.18 2.36 11.48
N SER A 65 -1.77 2.13 12.72
CA SER A 65 -0.68 2.86 13.39
C SER A 65 0.69 2.69 12.73
N VAL A 66 0.89 1.64 11.92
CA VAL A 66 2.17 1.34 11.28
C VAL A 66 2.16 1.59 9.77
N ILE A 67 1.02 2.04 9.24
CA ILE A 67 0.84 2.32 7.82
C ILE A 67 0.80 3.81 7.58
N HIS A 68 1.62 4.27 6.64
CA HIS A 68 1.54 5.63 6.08
C HIS A 68 1.10 5.56 4.61
N ILE A 69 0.19 6.45 4.20
CA ILE A 69 -0.34 6.49 2.82
C ILE A 69 -0.19 7.91 2.30
N GLU A 70 0.43 8.05 1.14
CA GLU A 70 0.64 9.31 0.43
C GLU A 70 0.12 9.19 -1.01
N GLU A 71 -0.64 10.17 -1.47
CA GLU A 71 -1.09 10.26 -2.87
C GLU A 71 0.08 10.63 -3.79
N ALA A 72 0.14 10.03 -4.98
CA ALA A 72 1.23 10.21 -5.94
C ALA A 72 0.92 11.19 -7.09
#